data_AF-A0A841C1R6-F1
#
_entry.id   AF-A0A841C1R6-F1
#
_cell.length_a   1.000
_cell.length_b   1.000
_cell.length_c   1.000
_cell.angle_alpha   90.00
_cell.angle_beta   90.00
_cell.angle_gamma   90.00
#
_symmetry.space_group_name_H-M   'P 1'
#
loop_
_entity.id
_entity.type
_entity.pdbx_description
1 polymer ?
#
loop_
_entity_poly.entity_id
_entity_poly.type
_entity_poly.pdbx_seq_one_letter_code
_entity_poly.pdbx_strand_id
1 'polypeptide(L)' 'MTVEEHFAALREIERRDHEEFVAMIQGWLSEAVAAGDEVSARRHREHLTRLEAIPKPWEPQQRAA' A
#
# COMPACT_ATOMS: atom_id res chain seq x y z
N MET A 1 -26.96 -6.11 8.29
CA MET A 1 -25.89 -5.29 7.70
C MET A 1 -26.55 -4.15 6.93
N THR A 2 -26.30 -2.92 7.34
CA THR A 2 -26.71 -1.72 6.62
C THR A 2 -25.77 -1.46 5.45
N VAL A 3 -26.18 -0.61 4.50
CA VAL A 3 -25.34 -0.20 3.37
C VAL A 3 -24.04 0.46 3.85
N GLU A 4 -24.11 1.23 4.94
CA GLU A 4 -22.94 1.87 5.57
C GLU A 4 -21.98 0.85 6.19
N GLU A 5 -22.51 -0.17 6.90
CA GLU A 5 -21.72 -1.28 7.44
C GLU A 5 -21.05 -2.09 6.31
N HIS A 6 -21.73 -2.24 5.17
CA HIS A 6 -21.17 -2.91 4.00
C HIS A 6 -20.00 -2.11 3.39
N PHE A 7 -20.16 -0.79 3.20
CA PHE A 7 -19.07 0.06 2.71
C PHE A 7 -17.89 0.14 3.68
N ALA A 8 -18.15 0.15 4.99
CA ALA A 8 -17.09 0.08 5.99
C ALA A 8 -16.29 -1.23 5.89
N ALA A 9 -16.97 -2.37 5.71
CA ALA A 9 -16.31 -3.66 5.53
C ALA A 9 -15.46 -3.72 4.25
N LEU A 10 -15.96 -3.15 3.14
CA LEU A 10 -15.20 -3.08 1.88
C LEU A 10 -13.93 -2.24 2.03
N ARG A 11 -14.03 -1.04 2.63
CA ARG A 11 -12.86 -0.18 2.88
C ARG A 11 -11.81 -0.87 3.75
N GLU A 12 -12.24 -1.66 4.73
CA GLU A 12 -11.34 -2.43 5.59
C GLU A 12 -10.62 -3.56 4.85
N ILE A 13 -11.32 -4.26 3.94
CA ILE A 13 -10.71 -5.26 3.07
C ILE A 13 -9.67 -4.60 2.16
N GLU A 14 -10.02 -3.49 1.50
CA GLU A 14 -9.11 -2.76 0.62
C GLU A 14 -7.87 -2.25 1.37
N ARG A 15 -8.04 -1.74 2.60
CA ARG A 15 -6.94 -1.32 3.47
C ARG A 15 -6.00 -2.48 3.77
N ARG A 16 -6.56 -3.62 4.18
CA ARG A 16 -5.78 -4.81 4.53
C ARG A 16 -5.01 -5.35 3.33
N ASP A 17 -5.65 -5.48 2.18
CA ASP A 17 -5.00 -5.97 0.95
C ASP A 17 -3.85 -5.04 0.54
N HIS A 18 -4.04 -3.72 0.66
CA HIS A 18 -2.98 -2.75 0.41
C HIS A 18 -1.80 -2.91 1.37
N GLU A 19 -2.07 -3.03 2.68
CA GLU A 19 -1.03 -3.21 3.70
C GLU A 19 -0.24 -4.52 3.51
N GLU A 20 -0.93 -5.62 3.21
CA GLU A 20 -0.30 -6.92 2.91
C GLU A 20 0.60 -6.81 1.67
N PHE A 21 0.14 -6.11 0.61
CA PHE A 21 0.94 -5.89 -0.59
C PHE A 21 2.17 -5.00 -0.34
N VAL A 22 2.02 -3.93 0.43
CA VAL A 22 3.14 -3.06 0.83
C VAL A 22 4.19 -3.83 1.64
N ALA A 23 3.75 -4.64 2.61
CA ALA A 23 4.65 -5.46 3.43
C ALA A 23 5.44 -6.45 2.58
N MET A 24 4.80 -7.08 1.59
CA MET A 24 5.47 -7.99 0.66
C MET A 24 6.57 -7.28 -0.16
N ILE A 25 6.29 -6.09 -0.70
CA ILE A 25 7.30 -5.33 -1.47
C ILE A 25 8.43 -4.84 -0.58
N GLN A 26 8.14 -4.45 0.67
CA GLN A 26 9.17 -4.10 1.65
C GLN A 26 10.07 -5.30 1.98
N GLY A 27 9.51 -6.51 2.03
CA GLY A 27 10.27 -7.76 2.14
C GLY A 27 11.26 -7.92 0.98
N TRP A 28 10.78 -7.84 -0.26
CA TRP A 28 11.64 -7.92 -1.45
C TRP A 28 12.70 -6.82 -1.51
N LEU A 29 12.36 -5.60 -1.10
CA LEU A 29 13.32 -4.51 -0.98
C LEU A 29 14.44 -4.86 0.03
N SER A 30 14.06 -5.41 1.19
CA SER A 30 15.00 -5.79 2.23
C SER A 30 15.94 -6.90 1.76
N GLU A 31 15.42 -7.91 1.07
CA GLU A 31 16.20 -8.99 0.45
C GLU A 31 17.17 -8.46 -0.61
N ALA A 32 16.70 -7.58 -1.51
CA ALA A 32 17.55 -6.97 -2.54
C ALA A 32 18.67 -6.12 -1.93
N VAL A 33 18.37 -5.35 -0.88
CA VAL A 33 19.38 -4.56 -0.16
C VAL A 33 20.40 -5.47 0.53
N ALA A 34 19.95 -6.54 1.20
CA ALA A 34 20.85 -7.49 1.86
C ALA A 34 21.77 -8.22 0.86
N ALA A 35 21.29 -8.47 -0.35
CA ALA A 35 22.06 -9.06 -1.44
C ALA A 35 22.97 -8.07 -2.19
N GLY A 36 22.86 -6.76 -1.92
CA GLY A 36 23.57 -5.73 -2.68
C GLY A 36 23.04 -5.51 -4.10
N ASP A 37 21.84 -5.98 -4.42
CA ASP A 37 21.19 -5.76 -5.72
C ASP A 37 20.53 -4.37 -5.76
N GLU A 38 21.34 -3.36 -6.10
CA GLU A 38 20.90 -1.97 -6.17
C GLU A 38 19.83 -1.72 -7.23
N VAL A 39 19.81 -2.50 -8.31
CA VAL A 39 18.83 -2.34 -9.40
C VAL A 39 17.46 -2.79 -8.92
N SER A 40 17.37 -3.97 -8.31
CA SER A 40 16.12 -4.47 -7.75
C SER A 40 15.66 -3.61 -6.58
N ALA A 41 16.57 -3.21 -5.69
CA ALA A 41 16.23 -2.31 -4.58
C ALA A 41 15.64 -0.97 -5.07
N ARG A 42 16.21 -0.36 -6.13
CA ARG A 42 15.65 0.86 -6.73
C ARG A 42 14.24 0.63 -7.27
N ARG A 43 14.02 -0.48 -8.00
CA ARG A 43 12.68 -0.82 -8.55
C ARG A 43 11.64 -1.01 -7.45
N HIS A 44 11.97 -1.70 -6.37
CA HIS A 44 11.04 -1.89 -5.26
C HIS A 44 10.71 -0.58 -4.55
N ARG A 45 11.69 0.32 -4.37
CA ARG A 45 11.43 1.68 -3.84
C ARG A 45 10.48 2.47 -4.74
N GLU A 46 10.73 2.48 -6.04
CA GLU A 46 9.83 3.15 -6.99
C GLU A 46 8.41 2.57 -6.95
N HIS A 47 8.28 1.25 -6.77
CA HIS A 47 6.98 0.60 -6.64
C HIS A 47 6.24 1.09 -5.38
N LEU A 48 6.93 1.13 -4.23
CA LEU A 48 6.36 1.68 -3.00
C LEU A 48 5.96 3.15 -3.16
N THR A 49 6.78 3.96 -3.82
CA THR A 49 6.43 5.38 -4.10
C THR A 49 5.17 5.51 -4.96
N ARG A 50 5.02 4.67 -6.00
CA ARG A 50 3.81 4.67 -6.83
C ARG A 50 2.58 4.26 -6.03
N LEU A 51 2.70 3.25 -5.16
CA LEU A 51 1.60 2.79 -4.31
C LEU A 51 1.15 3.86 -3.32
N GLU A 52 2.09 4.57 -2.71
CA GLU A 52 1.76 5.64 -1.76
C GLU A 52 1.06 6.83 -2.42
N ALA A 53 1.29 7.06 -3.71
CA ALA A 53 0.63 8.12 -4.47
C ALA A 53 -0.81 7.79 -4.90
N ILE A 54 -1.26 6.53 -4.77
CA ILE A 54 -2.63 6.13 -5.12
C ILE A 54 -3.58 6.63 -4.02
N PRO A 55 -4.68 7.34 -4.36
CA PRO A 55 -5.67 7.74 -3.37
C PRO A 55 -6.26 6.52 -2.66
N LYS A 56 -6.24 6.54 -1.32
CA LYS A 56 -6.69 5.44 -0.47
C LYS A 56 -8.15 5.69 -0.05
N PRO A 57 -9.14 4.91 -0.54
CA PRO A 57 -10.56 5.14 -0.26
C PRO A 57 -10.96 4.91 1.20
N TRP A 58 -10.10 4.23 1.99
CA TRP A 58 -10.25 4.06 3.44
C TRP A 58 -9.69 5.23 4.26
N GLU A 59 -8.88 6.11 3.67
CA GLU A 59 -8.40 7.30 4.35
C GLU A 59 -9.45 8.41 4.27
N PRO A 60 -9.60 9.23 5.34
CA PRO A 60 -10.42 10.42 5.26
C PRO A 60 -9.85 11.30 4.14
N GLN A 61 -10.61 11.48 3.06
CA GLN A 61 -10.23 12.46 2.04
C GLN A 61 -10.18 13.82 2.75
N GLN A 62 -8.98 14.38 2.91
CA GLN A 62 -8.84 15.75 3.35
C GLN A 62 -9.61 16.61 2.35
N ARG A 63 -10.80 17.07 2.73
CA ARG A 63 -11.46 18.15 2.01
C ARG A 63 -10.49 19.31 2.07
N ALA A 64 -9.93 19.70 0.92
CA ALA A 64 -9.18 20.93 0.80
C ALA A 64 -10.04 22.06 1.41
N ALA A 65 -9.52 22.67 2.47
CA ALA A 65 -10.15 23.77 3.18
C ALA A 65 -10.10 25.07 2.36
#